data_AF-A0A2S2NM18-F1
#
_entry.id   AF-A0A2S2NM18-F1
#
_cell.length_a   1.000
_cell.length_b   1.000
_cell.length_c   1.000
_cell.angle_alpha   90.00
_cell.angle_beta   90.00
_cell.angle_gamma   90.00
#
_symmetry.space_group_name_H-M   'P 1'
#
loop_
_entity.id
_entity.type
_entity.pdbx_description
1 polymer ?
#
loop_
_entity_poly.entity_id
_entity_poly.type
_entity_poly.pdbx_seq_one_letter_code
_entity_poly.pdbx_strand_id
1 'polypeptide(L)'
;MFIVAMPHRANLVAVINPDKGMLFDIRTKKFLKSVPKWGGFCTKDGKYGLYAPTRGGLELLELKKGSSVKTFIPRVAEGVFTVICMFNKTDEYVLYYHSGKKTLRVFR
;
A
#
# COMPACT_ATOMS: atom_id res chain seq x y z
N MET A 1 -13.13 3.07 4.23
CA MET A 1 -13.02 2.71 2.80
C MET A 1 -12.75 3.98 2.01
N PHE A 2 -11.86 3.94 1.03
CA PHE A 2 -11.59 5.08 0.12
C PHE A 2 -11.22 4.56 -1.28
N ILE A 3 -11.21 5.45 -2.27
CA ILE A 3 -10.91 5.11 -3.66
C ILE A 3 -9.58 5.75 -4.06
N VAL A 4 -8.74 5.01 -4.77
CA VAL A 4 -7.49 5.52 -5.36
C VAL A 4 -7.48 5.27 -6.86
N ALA A 5 -6.97 6.24 -7.62
CA ALA A 5 -6.71 6.08 -9.05
C ALA A 5 -5.40 5.32 -9.26
N MET A 6 -5.35 4.42 -10.25
CA MET A 6 -4.12 3.71 -10.57
C MET A 6 -3.22 4.55 -11.48
N PRO A 7 -1.96 4.79 -11.11
CA PRO A 7 -1.07 5.71 -11.85
C PRO A 7 -0.72 5.22 -13.25
N HIS A 8 -0.64 3.90 -13.45
CA HIS A 8 -0.25 3.29 -14.73
C HIS A 8 -1.40 3.17 -15.74
N ARG A 9 -2.67 3.31 -15.31
CA ARG A 9 -3.85 3.15 -16.18
C ARG A 9 -5.02 3.99 -15.70
N ALA A 10 -5.41 4.99 -16.50
CA ALA A 10 -6.45 5.97 -16.15
C ALA A 10 -7.84 5.37 -15.91
N ASN A 11 -8.20 4.25 -16.55
CA ASN A 11 -9.50 3.59 -16.34
C ASN A 11 -9.50 2.60 -15.17
N LEU A 12 -8.39 2.45 -14.44
CA LEU A 12 -8.31 1.56 -13.29
C LEU A 12 -8.38 2.36 -12.00
N VAL A 13 -9.26 1.91 -11.10
CA VAL A 13 -9.37 2.43 -9.74
C VAL A 13 -9.27 1.27 -8.76
N ALA A 14 -8.82 1.56 -7.56
CA ALA A 14 -8.87 0.62 -6.46
C ALA A 14 -9.74 1.13 -5.32
N VAL A 15 -10.61 0.27 -4.80
CA VAL A 15 -11.36 0.48 -3.58
C VAL A 15 -10.58 -0.13 -2.43
N ILE A 16 -10.13 0.70 -1.49
CA ILE A 16 -9.27 0.29 -0.38
C ILE A 16 -10.11 0.08 0.87
N ASN A 17 -10.08 -1.15 1.37
CA ASN A 17 -10.64 -1.59 2.63
C ASN A 17 -9.52 -1.87 3.64
N PRO A 18 -9.82 -1.98 4.94
CA PRO A 18 -8.80 -2.24 5.97
C PRO A 18 -7.98 -3.52 5.75
N ASP A 19 -8.55 -4.53 5.09
CA ASP A 19 -7.98 -5.86 4.89
C ASP A 19 -7.45 -6.11 3.47
N LYS A 20 -7.96 -5.37 2.47
CA LYS A 20 -7.64 -5.59 1.05
C LYS A 20 -7.95 -4.37 0.17
N GLY A 21 -7.26 -4.29 -0.96
CA GLY A 21 -7.61 -3.39 -2.06
C GLY A 21 -8.29 -4.15 -3.19
N MET A 22 -9.37 -3.62 -3.76
CA MET A 22 -10.11 -4.23 -4.86
C MET A 22 -9.95 -3.39 -6.13
N LEU A 23 -9.43 -3.98 -7.21
CA LEU A 23 -9.24 -3.31 -8.49
C LEU A 23 -10.48 -3.42 -9.37
N PHE A 24 -10.87 -2.28 -9.96
CA PHE A 24 -11.99 -2.15 -10.88
C PHE A 24 -11.56 -1.43 -12.15
N ASP A 25 -12.07 -1.88 -13.28
CA ASP A 25 -12.02 -1.16 -14.55
C ASP A 25 -13.32 -0.37 -14.73
N ILE A 26 -13.24 0.95 -14.68
CA ILE A 26 -14.42 1.83 -14.73
C ILE A 26 -15.01 1.95 -16.13
N ARG A 27 -14.23 1.68 -17.18
CA ARG A 27 -14.70 1.71 -18.56
C ARG A 27 -15.62 0.53 -18.83
N THR A 28 -15.21 -0.65 -18.38
CA THR A 28 -15.96 -1.90 -18.56
C THR A 28 -16.90 -2.22 -17.40
N LYS A 29 -16.83 -1.44 -16.31
CA LYS A 29 -17.56 -1.64 -15.05
C LYS A 29 -17.33 -3.03 -14.43
N LYS A 30 -16.13 -3.58 -14.62
CA LYS A 30 -15.78 -4.94 -14.14
C LYS A 30 -14.85 -4.90 -12.94
N PHE A 31 -15.14 -5.76 -11.97
CA PHE A 31 -14.18 -6.15 -10.95
C PHE A 31 -13.07 -6.98 -11.61
N LEU A 32 -11.82 -6.65 -11.30
CA LEU A 32 -10.66 -7.36 -11.84
C LEU A 32 -10.11 -8.37 -10.84
N LYS A 33 -9.87 -7.93 -9.60
CA LYS A 33 -9.20 -8.73 -8.56
C LYS A 33 -9.18 -8.04 -7.21
N SER A 34 -8.92 -8.82 -6.17
CA SER A 34 -8.63 -8.34 -4.83
C SER A 34 -7.16 -8.60 -4.49
N VAL A 35 -6.54 -7.65 -3.79
CA VAL A 35 -5.17 -7.74 -3.29
C VAL A 35 -5.20 -7.62 -1.76
N PRO A 36 -4.97 -8.72 -1.03
CA PRO A 36 -4.92 -8.69 0.43
C PRO A 36 -3.85 -7.73 0.94
N LYS A 37 -4.10 -7.13 2.11
CA LYS A 37 -3.19 -6.23 2.82
C LYS A 37 -2.80 -4.96 2.04
N TRP A 38 -3.32 -4.69 0.86
CA TRP A 38 -2.86 -3.52 0.12
C TRP A 38 -3.52 -2.23 0.64
N GLY A 39 -2.69 -1.29 1.11
CA GLY A 39 -3.12 -0.03 1.73
C GLY A 39 -3.35 1.15 0.76
N GLY A 40 -3.39 0.90 -0.56
CA GLY A 40 -3.72 1.92 -1.56
C GLY A 40 -2.55 2.70 -2.15
N PHE A 41 -1.37 2.66 -1.54
CA PHE A 41 -0.14 3.21 -2.13
C PHE A 41 0.48 2.20 -3.10
N CYS A 42 0.84 2.64 -4.30
CA CYS A 42 1.54 1.82 -5.29
C CYS A 42 2.60 2.61 -6.06
N THR A 43 3.55 1.90 -6.64
CA THR A 43 4.53 2.46 -7.58
C THR A 43 3.84 2.98 -8.82
N LYS A 44 4.51 3.87 -9.57
CA LYS A 44 3.95 4.47 -10.80
C LYS A 44 3.58 3.44 -11.86
N ASP A 45 4.33 2.35 -11.93
CA ASP A 45 4.06 1.23 -12.84
C ASP A 45 2.97 0.27 -12.32
N GLY A 46 2.48 0.49 -11.10
CA GLY A 46 1.42 -0.31 -10.47
C GLY A 46 1.83 -1.74 -10.09
N LYS A 47 3.13 -2.08 -10.12
CA LYS A 47 3.58 -3.43 -9.81
C LYS A 47 3.68 -3.70 -8.33
N TYR A 48 4.08 -2.70 -7.54
CA TYR A 48 4.27 -2.85 -6.10
C TYR A 48 3.36 -1.95 -5.31
N GLY A 49 3.00 -2.38 -4.11
CA GLY A 49 2.25 -1.58 -3.15
C GLY A 49 2.74 -1.74 -1.74
N LEU A 50 2.23 -0.92 -0.83
CA LEU A 50 2.61 -0.93 0.57
C LEU A 50 1.48 -1.45 1.46
N TYR A 51 1.89 -2.13 2.51
CA TYR A 51 1.05 -2.46 3.64
C TYR A 51 1.70 -1.96 4.93
N ALA A 52 0.99 -1.09 5.64
CA ALA A 52 1.43 -0.51 6.91
C ALA A 52 0.24 -0.44 7.87
N PRO A 53 -0.02 -1.50 8.64
CA PRO A 53 -1.16 -1.52 9.56
C PRO A 53 -0.89 -0.63 10.77
N THR A 54 -1.97 -0.15 11.40
CA THR A 54 -1.91 0.74 12.58
C THR A 54 -1.27 0.09 13.81
N ARG A 55 -1.20 -1.25 13.84
CA ARG A 55 -0.55 -2.03 14.90
C ARG A 55 0.94 -2.23 14.71
N GLY A 56 1.53 -1.61 13.68
CA GLY A 56 2.95 -1.71 13.39
C GLY A 56 3.28 -2.73 12.31
N GLY A 57 4.43 -2.49 11.67
CA GLY A 57 4.91 -3.24 10.51
C GLY A 57 4.87 -2.42 9.21
N LEU A 58 5.65 -2.89 8.24
CA LEU A 58 5.72 -2.31 6.90
C LEU A 58 6.19 -3.39 5.92
N GLU A 59 5.36 -3.71 4.95
CA GLU A 59 5.61 -4.75 3.94
C GLU A 59 5.47 -4.16 2.53
N LEU A 60 6.35 -4.57 1.62
CA LEU A 60 6.22 -4.39 0.18
C LEU A 60 5.44 -5.58 -0.40
N LEU A 61 4.41 -5.30 -1.19
CA LEU A 61 3.57 -6.29 -1.85
C LEU A 61 3.79 -6.26 -3.36
N GLU A 62 3.87 -7.42 -4.01
CA GLU A 62 3.70 -7.54 -5.47
C GLU A 62 2.20 -7.52 -5.77
N LEU A 63 1.70 -6.46 -6.39
CA LEU A 63 0.26 -6.29 -6.63
C LEU A 63 -0.29 -7.29 -7.64
N LYS A 64 0.53 -7.88 -8.53
CA LYS A 64 0.08 -8.89 -9.49
C LYS A 64 -0.37 -10.18 -8.80
N LYS A 65 0.40 -10.69 -7.84
CA LYS A 65 0.09 -11.93 -7.10
C LYS A 65 -0.54 -11.69 -5.72
N GLY A 66 -0.32 -10.51 -5.15
CA GLY A 66 -0.73 -10.18 -3.78
C GLY A 66 0.17 -10.77 -2.70
N SER A 67 1.39 -11.19 -3.04
CA SER A 67 2.38 -11.73 -2.11
C SER A 67 3.29 -10.65 -1.56
N SER A 68 3.72 -10.80 -0.30
CA SER A 68 4.77 -9.96 0.28
C SER A 68 6.11 -10.28 -0.37
N VAL A 69 6.83 -9.25 -0.80
CA VAL A 69 8.15 -9.33 -1.45
C VAL A 69 9.26 -9.03 -0.46
N LYS A 70 9.04 -8.03 0.40
CA LYS A 70 10.02 -7.57 1.38
C LYS A 70 9.32 -7.05 2.63
N THR A 71 9.84 -7.41 3.79
CA THR A 71 9.40 -6.86 5.08
C THR A 71 10.42 -5.84 5.54
N PHE A 72 10.02 -4.56 5.61
CA PHE A 72 10.89 -3.48 6.06
C PHE A 72 10.85 -3.32 7.58
N ILE A 73 9.66 -3.47 8.17
CA ILE A 73 9.45 -3.45 9.61
C ILE A 73 8.62 -4.70 9.93
N PRO A 74 9.12 -5.61 10.78
CA PRO A 74 8.34 -6.77 11.21
C PRO A 74 7.12 -6.31 12.01
N ARG A 75 6.05 -7.11 12.01
CA ARG A 75 4.91 -6.84 12.88
C ARG A 75 5.29 -7.15 14.32
N VAL A 76 5.45 -6.10 15.10
CA VAL A 76 5.62 -6.17 16.56
C VAL A 76 4.42 -5.45 17.15
N ALA A 77 3.94 -5.91 18.31
CA ALA A 77 2.85 -5.24 19.00
C ALA A 77 3.33 -3.87 19.50
N GLU A 78 3.07 -2.81 18.73
CA GLU A 78 3.51 -1.45 19.04
C GLU A 78 2.35 -0.53 19.46
N GLY A 79 1.25 -1.06 20.00
CA GLY A 79 0.04 -0.27 20.26
C GLY A 79 -0.70 0.10 18.96
N VAL A 80 -1.67 1.02 19.02
CA VAL A 80 -2.38 1.50 17.82
C VAL A 80 -2.01 2.96 17.60
N PHE A 81 -1.26 3.21 16.53
CA PHE A 81 -0.79 4.56 16.18
C PHE A 81 -1.11 4.89 14.72
N THR A 82 -1.23 6.19 14.43
CA THR A 82 -1.31 6.65 13.04
C THR A 82 0.03 6.44 12.36
N VAL A 83 -0.04 5.82 11.18
CA VAL A 83 1.09 5.51 10.31
C VAL A 83 0.82 6.11 8.94
N ILE A 84 1.82 6.77 8.37
CA ILE A 84 1.79 7.25 6.98
C ILE A 84 2.93 6.56 6.25
N CYS A 85 2.63 5.95 5.11
CA CYS A 85 3.64 5.37 4.25
C CYS A 85 3.42 5.78 2.81
N MET A 86 4.51 5.90 2.05
CA MET A 86 4.44 6.22 0.63
C MET A 86 5.75 5.85 -0.06
N PHE A 87 5.68 5.71 -1.38
CA PHE A 87 6.87 5.76 -2.21
C PHE A 87 7.32 7.20 -2.38
N ASN A 88 8.63 7.42 -2.52
CA ASN A 88 9.16 8.71 -2.93
C ASN A 88 8.87 8.96 -4.44
N LYS A 89 9.27 10.14 -4.94
CA LYS A 89 9.00 10.52 -6.34
C LYS A 89 9.62 9.56 -7.38
N THR A 90 10.70 8.85 -7.06
CA THR A 90 11.39 7.93 -7.98
C THR A 90 10.97 6.47 -7.81
N ASP A 91 10.08 6.15 -6.86
CA ASP A 91 9.74 4.78 -6.43
C ASP A 91 10.91 3.97 -5.84
N GLU A 92 12.09 4.57 -5.67
CA GLU A 92 13.31 3.91 -5.17
C GLU A 92 13.35 3.81 -3.64
N TYR A 93 12.54 4.62 -2.95
CA TYR A 93 12.51 4.66 -1.49
C TYR A 93 11.09 4.58 -0.95
N VAL A 94 10.96 3.92 0.19
CA VAL A 94 9.72 3.88 0.99
C VAL A 94 9.89 4.76 2.22
N LEU A 95 8.98 5.70 2.39
CA LEU A 95 8.88 6.59 3.52
C LEU A 95 7.89 6.02 4.53
N TYR A 96 8.23 6.04 5.82
CA TYR A 96 7.37 5.56 6.90
C TYR A 96 7.42 6.51 8.09
N TYR A 97 6.30 7.16 8.36
CA TYR A 97 6.10 8.00 9.55
C TYR A 97 5.26 7.25 10.58
N HIS A 98 5.69 7.30 11.83
CA HIS A 98 4.98 6.70 12.96
C HIS A 98 4.70 7.75 14.03
N SER A 99 3.42 8.03 14.31
CA SER A 99 3.00 9.08 15.24
C SER A 99 3.42 8.85 16.70
N GLY A 100 3.29 7.61 17.23
CA GLY A 100 3.66 7.31 18.62
C GLY A 100 5.14 7.55 18.94
N LYS A 101 6.05 7.09 18.07
CA LYS A 101 7.49 7.33 18.18
C LYS A 101 7.94 8.69 17.67
N LYS A 102 7.09 9.41 16.92
CA LYS A 102 7.41 10.67 16.23
C LYS A 102 8.65 10.57 15.32
N THR A 103 8.81 9.44 14.63
CA THR A 103 9.96 9.17 13.76
C THR A 103 9.55 9.05 12.29
N LEU A 104 10.39 9.58 11.39
CA LEU A 104 10.38 9.27 9.97
C LEU A 104 11.52 8.28 9.67
N ARG A 105 11.21 7.19 8.96
CA ARG A 105 12.18 6.20 8.49
C ARG A 105 12.13 6.12 6.97
N VAL A 106 13.29 5.87 6.37
CA VAL A 106 13.45 5.71 4.92
C VAL A 106 14.06 4.34 4.66
N PHE A 107 13.46 3.60 3.74
CA PHE A 107 13.94 2.29 3.31
C PHE A 107 14.23 2.31 1.81
N ARG A 108 15.26 1.56 1.40
CA ARG A 108 15.62 1.29 0.01
C ARG A 108 15.28 -0.16 -0.35
#